data_AF-A0A1V6KCL0-F1
#
_entry.id   AF-A0A1V6KCL0-F1
#
_cell.length_a   1.000
_cell.length_b   1.000
_cell.length_c   1.000
_cell.angle_alpha   90.00
_cell.angle_beta   90.00
_cell.angle_gamma   90.00
#
_symmetry.space_group_name_H-M   'P 1'
#
loop_
_entity.id
_entity.type
_entity.pdbx_description
1 polymer ?
#
loop_
_entity_poly.entity_id
_entity_poly.type
_entity_poly.pdbx_seq_one_letter_code
_entity_poly.pdbx_strand_id
1 'polypeptide(L)'
;MKSRSFFTTWDEEILRLYKRFGMEKMPEGDLRLACAPESEAAMFMGGWCCNPWPLLEKINCPALVIEGEQSPNVAFVDLRRAVSLLPRGEFGSVAGAGHLIPMEKPGEITAIIRDFIAKLP
;
A
#
# COMPACT_ATOMS: atom_id res chain seq x y z
N MET A 1 -2.18 5.37 -20.23
CA MET A 1 -1.64 4.85 -18.95
C MET A 1 -1.89 3.35 -18.82
N LYS A 2 -3.13 2.86 -18.97
CA LYS A 2 -3.47 1.42 -18.99
C LYS A 2 -2.68 0.53 -19.97
N SER A 3 -2.08 1.11 -21.00
CA SER A 3 -1.19 0.38 -21.93
C SER A 3 0.16 -0.04 -21.32
N ARG A 4 0.53 0.47 -20.14
CA ARG A 4 1.71 0.05 -19.38
C ARG A 4 1.28 -0.94 -18.30
N SER A 5 2.00 -2.06 -18.20
CA SER A 5 1.70 -3.17 -17.28
C SER A 5 1.48 -2.75 -15.82
N PHE A 6 2.20 -1.74 -15.33
CA PHE A 6 2.06 -1.25 -13.96
C PHE A 6 0.66 -0.69 -13.62
N PHE A 7 -0.03 -0.10 -14.60
CA PHE A 7 -1.33 0.56 -14.39
C PHE A 7 -2.53 -0.30 -14.83
N THR A 8 -2.30 -1.47 -15.45
CA THR A 8 -3.36 -2.27 -16.08
C THR A 8 -4.46 -2.66 -15.09
N THR A 9 -4.10 -2.95 -13.84
CA THR A 9 -5.02 -3.41 -12.80
C THR A 9 -5.63 -2.29 -11.96
N TRP A 10 -5.21 -1.04 -12.15
CA TRP A 10 -5.67 0.07 -11.31
C TRP A 10 -7.13 0.46 -11.57
N ASP A 11 -7.86 0.88 -10.55
CA ASP A 11 -9.19 1.44 -10.73
C ASP A 11 -9.15 2.74 -11.56
N GLU A 12 -10.19 2.97 -12.35
CA GLU A 12 -10.26 4.13 -13.26
C GLU A 12 -10.36 5.46 -12.52
N GLU A 13 -11.03 5.50 -11.37
CA GLU A 13 -11.07 6.69 -10.51
C GLU A 13 -9.69 6.99 -9.94
N ILE A 14 -9.00 5.96 -9.45
CA ILE A 14 -7.66 6.12 -8.93
C ILE A 14 -6.69 6.62 -10.01
N LEU A 15 -6.79 6.13 -11.24
CA LEU A 15 -5.98 6.65 -12.35
C LEU A 15 -6.26 8.12 -12.65
N ARG A 16 -7.53 8.56 -12.55
CA ARG A 16 -7.86 9.99 -12.69
C ARG A 16 -7.24 10.82 -11.56
N LEU A 17 -7.32 10.34 -10.32
CA LEU A 17 -6.71 11.00 -9.16
C LEU A 17 -5.18 11.05 -9.29
N TYR A 18 -4.55 9.95 -9.68
CA TYR A 18 -3.09 9.88 -9.89
C TYR A 18 -2.62 10.86 -10.97
N LYS A 19 -3.33 10.98 -12.10
CA LYS A 19 -3.00 12.00 -13.11
C LYS A 19 -3.16 13.43 -12.59
N ARG A 20 -4.19 13.67 -11.77
CA ARG A 20 -4.51 15.01 -11.27
C ARG A 20 -3.55 15.48 -10.18
N PHE A 21 -3.14 14.58 -9.30
CA PHE A 21 -2.39 14.91 -8.08
C PHE A 21 -0.97 14.35 -8.05
N GLY A 22 -0.69 13.31 -8.84
CA GLY A 22 0.65 12.74 -8.97
C GLY A 22 1.53 13.45 -10.00
N MET A 23 0.98 14.44 -10.73
CA MET A 23 1.70 15.19 -11.75
C MET A 23 1.50 16.70 -11.59
N GLU A 24 2.55 17.46 -11.87
CA GLU A 24 2.54 18.92 -11.90
C GLU A 24 2.77 19.42 -13.33
N LYS A 25 2.06 20.49 -13.70
CA LYS A 25 2.32 21.19 -14.97
C LYS A 25 3.54 22.08 -14.83
N MET A 26 4.46 21.95 -15.78
CA MET A 26 5.60 22.82 -15.93
C MET A 26 5.22 24.07 -16.75
N PRO A 27 5.94 25.20 -16.57
CA PRO A 27 5.67 26.44 -17.30
C PRO A 27 5.68 26.28 -18.83
N GLU A 28 6.51 25.36 -19.34
CA GLU A 28 6.67 25.09 -20.78
C GLU A 28 5.59 24.15 -21.35
N GLY A 29 4.62 23.70 -20.53
CA GLY A 29 3.54 22.81 -20.94
C GLY A 29 3.80 21.32 -20.70
N ASP A 30 5.02 20.97 -20.31
CA ASP A 30 5.39 19.60 -19.93
C ASP A 30 4.79 19.18 -18.57
N LEU A 31 4.80 17.87 -18.31
CA LEU A 31 4.38 17.30 -17.03
C LEU A 31 5.58 16.69 -16.32
N ARG A 32 5.67 16.92 -15.01
CA ARG A 32 6.58 16.18 -14.12
C ARG A 32 5.79 15.44 -13.05
N LEU A 33 6.38 14.39 -12.47
CA LEU A 33 5.83 13.80 -11.26
C LEU A 33 5.93 14.78 -10.10
N ALA A 34 4.89 14.84 -9.27
CA ALA A 34 4.91 15.64 -8.04
C ALA A 34 5.92 15.09 -7.01
N CYS A 35 6.14 13.77 -7.03
CA CYS A 35 7.22 13.14 -6.28
C CYS A 35 8.53 13.27 -7.07
N ALA A 36 9.52 13.98 -6.51
CA ALA A 36 10.84 14.08 -7.12
C ALA A 36 11.54 12.71 -7.12
N PRO A 37 12.20 12.31 -8.22
CA PRO A 37 12.89 11.02 -8.31
C PRO A 37 13.89 10.77 -7.16
N GLU A 38 14.58 11.81 -6.70
CA GLU A 38 15.53 11.74 -5.58
C GLU A 38 14.84 11.39 -4.26
N SER A 39 13.60 11.87 -4.07
CA SER A 39 12.80 11.57 -2.88
C SER A 39 12.35 10.12 -2.86
N GLU A 40 11.90 9.60 -4.00
CA GLU A 40 11.56 8.19 -4.15
C GLU A 40 12.80 7.30 -3.92
N ALA A 41 13.93 7.62 -4.56
CA ALA A 41 15.17 6.87 -4.39
C ALA A 41 15.65 6.85 -2.92
N ALA A 42 15.60 8.00 -2.23
CA ALA A 42 15.98 8.10 -0.82
C ALA A 42 15.12 7.18 0.08
N MET A 43 13.81 7.10 -0.19
CA MET A 43 12.90 6.21 0.55
C MET A 43 13.30 4.74 0.39
N PHE A 44 13.64 4.29 -0.82
CA PHE A 44 14.07 2.91 -1.07
C PHE A 44 15.44 2.60 -0.45
N MET A 45 16.37 3.55 -0.45
CA MET A 45 17.69 3.36 0.16
C MET A 45 17.65 3.32 1.69
N GLY A 46 16.74 4.07 2.32
CA GLY A 46 16.66 4.19 3.78
C GLY A 46 16.05 2.99 4.51
N GLY A 47 15.28 2.14 3.81
CA GLY A 47 14.45 1.10 4.44
C GLY A 47 15.21 -0.10 5.04
N TRP A 48 16.53 -0.18 4.87
CA TRP A 48 17.31 -1.40 5.17
C TRP A 48 18.18 -1.30 6.43
N CYS A 49 18.11 -0.18 7.16
CA CYS A 49 18.98 0.08 8.31
C CYS A 49 18.76 -0.86 9.50
N CYS A 50 17.57 -1.45 9.60
CA CYS A 50 17.00 -1.84 10.87
C CYS A 50 16.08 -3.06 10.68
N ASN A 51 16.19 -4.07 11.54
CA ASN A 51 15.22 -5.17 11.59
C ASN A 51 13.95 -4.71 12.34
N PRO A 52 12.78 -4.59 11.68
CA PRO A 52 11.57 -4.09 12.32
C PRO A 52 10.84 -5.15 13.16
N TRP A 53 11.14 -6.44 12.99
CA TRP A 53 10.39 -7.55 13.61
C TRP A 53 10.29 -7.45 15.15
N PRO A 54 11.36 -7.12 15.90
CA PRO A 54 11.27 -6.95 17.36
C PRO A 54 10.43 -5.74 17.81
N LEU A 55 10.07 -4.83 16.91
CA LEU A 55 9.25 -3.67 17.23
C LEU A 55 7.75 -3.98 17.19
N LEU A 56 7.34 -5.06 16.50
CA LEU A 56 5.92 -5.41 16.34
C LEU A 56 5.25 -5.69 17.69
N GLU A 57 5.96 -6.35 18.62
CA GLU A 57 5.47 -6.63 19.97
C GLU A 57 5.17 -5.36 20.79
N LYS A 58 5.77 -4.22 20.41
CA LYS A 58 5.57 -2.93 21.08
C LYS A 58 4.33 -2.18 20.58
N ILE A 59 3.71 -2.64 19.48
CA ILE A 59 2.51 -2.02 18.91
C ILE A 59 1.30 -2.49 19.71
N ASN A 60 1.00 -1.74 20.77
CA ASN A 60 -0.06 -2.11 21.70
C ASN A 60 -1.46 -1.75 21.20
N CYS A 61 -1.64 -0.93 20.16
CA CYS A 61 -2.96 -0.60 19.60
C CYS A 61 -3.53 -1.73 18.72
N PRO A 62 -4.85 -1.81 18.49
CA PRO A 62 -5.39 -2.68 17.45
C PRO A 62 -4.72 -2.38 16.11
N ALA A 63 -4.29 -3.42 15.39
CA ALA A 63 -3.55 -3.27 14.14
C ALA A 63 -4.02 -4.31 13.13
N LEU A 64 -4.51 -3.83 11.98
CA LEU A 64 -4.91 -4.68 10.87
C LEU A 64 -3.80 -4.71 9.82
N VAL A 65 -3.34 -5.91 9.47
CA VAL A 65 -2.38 -6.15 8.38
C VAL A 65 -3.13 -6.78 7.21
N ILE A 66 -3.02 -6.16 6.03
CA ILE A 66 -3.77 -6.58 4.84
C ILE A 66 -2.82 -6.96 3.72
N GLU A 67 -3.08 -8.09 3.09
CA GLU A 67 -2.30 -8.63 1.97
C GLU A 67 -3.17 -8.75 0.71
N GLY A 68 -2.60 -8.43 -0.46
CA GLY A 68 -3.23 -8.76 -1.73
C GLY A 68 -2.89 -10.20 -2.10
N GLU A 69 -3.90 -11.02 -2.40
CA GLU A 69 -3.74 -12.46 -2.66
C GLU A 69 -2.72 -12.76 -3.77
N GLN A 70 -2.63 -11.89 -4.78
CA GLN A 70 -1.73 -12.04 -5.93
C GLN A 70 -0.47 -11.17 -5.78
N SER A 71 -0.21 -10.62 -4.60
CA SER A 71 0.99 -9.82 -4.37
C SER A 71 2.24 -10.69 -4.49
N PRO A 72 3.25 -10.29 -5.29
CA PRO A 72 4.52 -11.01 -5.30
C PRO A 72 5.24 -10.96 -3.94
N ASN A 73 4.85 -10.03 -3.05
CA ASN A 73 5.47 -9.86 -1.73
C ASN A 73 5.19 -11.01 -0.77
N VAL A 74 4.15 -11.82 -1.02
CA VAL A 74 3.84 -13.02 -0.23
C VAL A 74 5.02 -14.00 -0.18
N ALA A 75 5.89 -13.98 -1.21
CA ALA A 75 7.07 -14.83 -1.29
C ALA A 75 8.25 -14.31 -0.46
N PHE A 76 8.22 -13.05 -0.05
CA PHE A 76 9.34 -12.37 0.61
C PHE A 76 9.07 -12.06 2.09
N VAL A 77 7.80 -11.91 2.48
CA VAL A 77 7.42 -11.52 3.84
C VAL A 77 6.30 -12.42 4.35
N ASP A 78 6.54 -13.06 5.50
CA ASP A 78 5.51 -13.84 6.19
C ASP A 78 4.61 -12.92 7.01
N LEU A 79 3.56 -12.37 6.38
CA LEU A 79 2.63 -11.47 7.06
C LEU A 79 1.81 -12.16 8.14
N ARG A 80 1.60 -13.49 8.06
CA ARG A 80 0.93 -14.25 9.13
C ARG A 80 1.79 -14.25 10.40
N ARG A 81 3.10 -14.46 10.24
CA ARG A 81 4.06 -14.33 11.35
C ARG A 81 4.10 -12.90 11.89
N ALA A 82 4.09 -11.89 11.03
CA ALA A 82 4.07 -10.50 11.48
C ALA A 82 2.83 -10.22 12.36
N VAL A 83 1.65 -10.69 11.94
CA VAL A 83 0.41 -10.57 12.72
C VAL A 83 0.49 -11.31 14.04
N SER A 84 1.11 -12.50 14.10
CA SER A 84 1.26 -13.23 15.37
C SER A 84 2.13 -12.52 16.42
N LEU A 85 2.95 -11.55 16.00
CA LEU A 85 3.79 -10.75 16.90
C LEU A 85 3.10 -9.46 17.35
N LEU A 86 1.98 -9.09 16.74
CA LEU A 86 1.18 -7.94 17.13
C LEU A 86 0.22 -8.36 18.27
N PRO A 87 0.30 -7.75 19.47
CA PRO A 87 -0.56 -8.12 20.61
C PRO A 87 -2.06 -8.05 20.31
N ARG A 88 -2.47 -7.14 19.42
CA ARG A 88 -3.84 -6.95 18.93
C ARG A 88 -3.90 -6.95 17.40
N GLY A 89 -3.13 -7.87 16.81
CA GLY A 89 -3.04 -8.04 15.36
C GLY A 89 -4.23 -8.76 14.77
N GLU A 90 -4.76 -8.20 13.68
CA GLU A 90 -5.72 -8.87 12.80
C GLU A 90 -5.11 -9.00 11.40
N PHE A 91 -5.48 -10.08 10.71
CA PHE A 91 -5.07 -10.33 9.33
C PHE A 91 -6.27 -10.22 8.39
N GLY A 92 -6.09 -9.50 7.29
CA GLY A 92 -7.03 -9.47 6.16
C GLY A 92 -6.33 -9.83 4.85
N SER A 93 -7.10 -10.35 3.90
CA SER A 93 -6.62 -10.55 2.53
C SER A 93 -7.65 -10.04 1.53
N VAL A 94 -7.18 -9.47 0.43
CA VAL A 94 -8.02 -8.99 -0.67
C VAL A 94 -7.84 -9.92 -1.87
N ALA A 95 -8.88 -10.70 -2.15
CA ALA A 95 -8.90 -11.68 -3.23
C ALA A 95 -8.65 -11.00 -4.58
N GLY A 96 -7.76 -11.57 -5.39
CA GLY A 96 -7.40 -11.03 -6.70
C GLY A 96 -6.72 -9.65 -6.71
N ALA A 97 -6.33 -9.08 -5.57
CA ALA A 97 -5.49 -7.88 -5.54
C ALA A 97 -4.01 -8.23 -5.67
N GLY A 98 -3.27 -7.41 -6.40
CA GLY A 98 -1.81 -7.38 -6.37
C GLY A 98 -1.27 -6.62 -5.16
N HIS A 99 -0.06 -6.09 -5.31
CA HIS A 99 0.62 -5.37 -4.23
C HIS A 99 -0.04 -4.02 -3.90
N LEU A 100 -0.65 -3.34 -4.89
CA LEU A 100 -1.14 -1.98 -4.75
C LEU A 100 -2.66 -1.97 -4.53
N ILE A 101 -3.12 -2.66 -3.48
CA ILE A 101 -4.54 -2.84 -3.16
C ILE A 101 -5.34 -1.52 -3.21
N PRO A 102 -4.88 -0.39 -2.63
CA PRO A 102 -5.63 0.86 -2.70
C PRO A 102 -5.80 1.41 -4.11
N MET A 103 -4.88 1.06 -5.01
CA MET A 103 -4.94 1.47 -6.41
C MET A 103 -5.79 0.51 -7.25
N GLU A 104 -5.79 -0.78 -6.91
CA GLU A 104 -6.45 -1.83 -7.69
C GLU A 104 -7.91 -2.04 -7.27
N LYS A 105 -8.18 -2.09 -5.97
CA LYS A 105 -9.48 -2.43 -5.38
C LYS A 105 -9.86 -1.45 -4.25
N PRO A 106 -10.00 -0.14 -4.57
CA PRO A 106 -10.24 0.91 -3.56
C PRO A 106 -11.52 0.70 -2.75
N GLY A 107 -12.60 0.18 -3.36
CA GLY A 107 -13.85 -0.11 -2.67
C GLY A 107 -13.71 -1.23 -1.62
N GLU A 108 -13.05 -2.33 -2.00
CA GLU A 108 -12.85 -3.49 -1.13
C GLU A 108 -11.96 -3.14 0.08
N ILE A 109 -10.83 -2.48 -0.16
CA ILE A 109 -9.93 -2.08 0.93
C ILE A 109 -10.60 -1.09 1.89
N THR A 110 -11.41 -0.15 1.36
CA THR A 110 -12.13 0.82 2.19
C THR A 110 -13.20 0.15 3.04
N ALA A 111 -13.91 -0.85 2.49
CA ALA A 111 -14.89 -1.63 3.27
C ALA A 111 -14.21 -2.38 4.42
N ILE A 112 -13.09 -3.06 4.14
CA ILE A 112 -12.31 -3.77 5.17
C ILE A 112 -11.84 -2.82 6.28
N ILE A 113 -11.29 -1.66 5.91
CA ILE A 113 -10.84 -0.65 6.89
C ILE A 113 -12.03 -0.15 7.73
N ARG A 114 -13.18 0.12 7.11
CA ARG A 114 -14.38 0.57 7.81
C ARG A 114 -14.88 -0.47 8.81
N ASP A 115 -14.93 -1.73 8.40
CA ASP A 115 -15.37 -2.84 9.26
C ASP A 115 -14.44 -3.04 10.45
N PHE A 116 -13.12 -2.88 10.23
CA PHE A 116 -12.15 -2.91 11.32
C PHE A 116 -12.36 -1.75 12.29
N ILE A 117 -12.50 -0.52 11.80
CA ILE A 117 -12.74 0.67 12.63
C ILE A 117 -14.04 0.52 13.44
N ALA A 118 -15.10 0.00 12.83
CA ALA A 118 -16.39 -0.19 13.49
C ALA A 118 -16.36 -1.20 14.65
N LYS A 119 -15.35 -2.08 14.69
CA LYS A 119 -15.14 -3.07 15.77
C LYS A 119 -14.22 -2.57 16.87
N LEU A 120 -13.58 -1.41 16.69
CA LEU A 120 -12.68 -0.85 17.71
C LEU A 120 -13.48 -0.44 18.95
N PRO A 121 -12.93 -0.69 20.15
CA PRO A 121 -13.58 -0.35 21.43
C PRO A 121 -13.69 1.16 21.67
#